data_AF-A0A812K3J9-F1
#
_entry.id   AF-A0A812K3J9-F1
#
_cell.length_a   1.000
_cell.length_b   1.000
_cell.length_c   1.000
_cell.angle_alpha   90.00
_cell.angle_beta   90.00
_cell.angle_gamma   90.00
#
_symmetry.space_group_name_H-M   'P 1'
#
loop_
_entity.id
_entity.type
_entity.pdbx_description
1 polymer ?
#
loop_
_entity_poly.entity_id
_entity_poly.type
_entity_poly.pdbx_seq_one_letter_code
_entity_poly.pdbx_strand_id
1 'polypeptide(L)'
;MWSELREFSLVYRGLVSDRSNPTCGRILAHARTQVSAFRERIGLQLCVFKIGVTANPPFRFVDYVSKGFTEMWVVFAGSDLGMVHMLEAALILEFGPATGCQNALGTGGEGALNKKISDGPPFFVYVTGGRADQPRRVPCAHAVSIAKAAVDEDLTAADPMLIRLANVSTSDAESGAHAVFREAWLTAPVPISTANLAEDPAVRKWPYVKFSDWMRLLIDTGRLPRQLCGVRTVAEMRQRLRVFWFRFQALHPTHEVFVRAMHGQIDLSRAVPVWSHTDEGRTQKKLALLVLSVHGCLGRGTKQYLDDIQRDPDKRDGMGLNFIGPSWGTQFLFSVMMRGVWQKYPQALDKLVELFADDLSRCALEGVASTRNPNEIFFAVQLGTKGDLPALIKLGGFKRTYNRVPKTARSNTLCRGICHWCDAGREGDFPVFFEDLSSEPGWLGTAFINPPWDTEPTMLRGQLLEPGKPSFFFRLDLWHCFHCGVARVWLASAFIVLCNLGVIVGGSVDARFRSLTESYREFCARHRFAMHIQEFTRDNLGFDSEASWPVGKWNKGAASTHMMLFLENFMEDRVVGRTDDVLLLAIVSCRCCVQECFMVHVC
;
A
#
# COMPACT_ATOMS: atom_id res chain seq x y z
N MET A 1 36.20 -25.91 10.96
CA MET A 1 34.82 -25.73 10.41
C MET A 1 34.09 -24.51 10.97
N TRP A 2 33.47 -24.52 12.16
CA TRP A 2 32.70 -23.36 12.66
C TRP A 2 33.52 -22.09 12.90
N SER A 3 34.82 -22.25 13.20
CA SER A 3 35.79 -21.14 13.31
C SER A 3 35.99 -20.41 11.99
N GLU A 4 36.16 -21.15 10.88
CA GLU A 4 36.29 -20.60 9.53
C GLU A 4 34.98 -19.93 9.07
N LEU A 5 33.84 -20.56 9.37
CA LEU A 5 32.52 -20.04 8.99
C LEU A 5 32.16 -18.72 9.71
N ARG A 6 32.82 -18.41 10.82
CA ARG A 6 32.64 -17.15 11.56
C ARG A 6 33.03 -15.94 10.74
N GLU A 7 34.03 -16.06 9.85
CA GLU A 7 34.46 -14.99 8.94
C GLU A 7 33.35 -14.63 7.94
N PHE A 8 32.48 -15.59 7.64
CA PHE A 8 31.31 -15.40 6.79
C PHE A 8 30.05 -15.02 7.58
N SER A 9 30.17 -14.58 8.84
CA SER A 9 29.02 -14.23 9.71
C SER A 9 28.04 -15.39 9.97
N LEU A 10 28.52 -16.63 9.86
CA LEU A 10 27.81 -17.84 10.26
C LEU A 10 28.41 -18.36 11.57
N VAL A 11 27.70 -18.18 12.69
CA VAL A 11 28.25 -18.41 14.03
C VAL A 11 27.53 -19.57 14.71
N TYR A 12 28.28 -20.54 15.24
CA TYR A 12 27.70 -21.56 16.12
C TYR A 12 27.59 -21.02 17.54
N ARG A 13 26.36 -21.01 18.06
CA ARG A 13 25.97 -20.58 19.40
C ARG A 13 25.24 -21.68 20.15
N GLY A 14 25.39 -22.94 19.74
CA GLY A 14 24.82 -24.08 20.46
C GLY A 14 25.43 -24.25 21.86
N LEU A 15 24.74 -25.02 22.71
CA LEU A 15 25.27 -25.41 24.01
C LEU A 15 26.59 -26.18 23.84
N VAL A 16 27.66 -25.69 24.47
CA VAL A 16 28.91 -26.42 24.64
C VAL A 16 28.81 -27.13 26.00
N SER A 17 28.70 -28.45 26.02
CA SER A 17 28.57 -29.23 27.25
C SER A 17 29.67 -30.29 27.36
N ASP A 18 30.39 -30.28 28.49
CA ASP A 18 31.34 -31.33 28.92
C ASP A 18 30.65 -32.49 29.67
N ARG A 19 29.31 -32.50 29.77
CA ARG A 19 28.52 -33.54 30.46
C ARG A 19 27.34 -34.05 29.62
N SER A 20 26.85 -35.23 30.00
CA SER A 20 25.77 -36.01 29.38
C SER A 20 24.54 -35.18 28.97
N ASN A 21 23.94 -35.58 27.85
CA ASN A 21 22.84 -34.97 27.09
C ASN A 21 22.00 -33.91 27.84
N PRO A 22 22.02 -32.63 27.44
CA PRO A 22 21.21 -31.58 28.06
C PRO A 22 19.71 -31.83 27.91
N THR A 23 18.93 -31.48 28.93
CA THR A 23 17.46 -31.63 28.91
C THR A 23 16.82 -30.70 27.88
N CYS A 24 15.65 -31.09 27.34
CA CYS A 24 14.90 -30.27 26.39
C CYS A 24 14.60 -28.86 26.92
N GLY A 25 14.27 -28.73 28.21
CA GLY A 25 14.03 -27.43 28.84
C GLY A 25 15.27 -26.53 28.86
N ARG A 26 16.46 -27.09 29.10
CA ARG A 26 17.73 -26.34 29.07
C ARG A 26 18.09 -25.90 27.65
N ILE A 27 17.82 -26.75 26.66
CA ILE A 27 18.03 -26.45 25.24
C ILE A 27 17.11 -25.31 24.80
N LEU A 28 15.82 -25.37 25.14
CA LEU A 28 14.87 -24.32 24.84
C LEU A 28 15.27 -23.00 25.51
N ALA A 29 15.57 -23.02 26.80
CA ALA A 29 16.00 -21.83 27.54
C ALA A 29 17.25 -21.18 26.91
N HIS A 30 18.24 -21.99 26.52
CA HIS A 30 19.43 -21.50 25.83
C HIS A 30 19.10 -20.88 24.47
N ALA A 31 18.32 -21.58 23.64
CA ALA A 31 17.95 -21.10 22.32
C ALA A 31 17.16 -19.77 22.39
N ARG A 32 16.26 -19.62 23.37
CA ARG A 32 15.55 -18.35 23.65
C ARG A 32 16.53 -17.21 23.93
N THR A 33 17.48 -17.43 24.82
CA THR A 33 18.52 -16.45 25.16
C THR A 33 19.34 -16.07 23.92
N GLN A 34 19.73 -17.03 23.09
CA GLN A 34 20.50 -16.75 21.87
C GLN A 34 19.69 -15.95 20.83
N VAL A 35 18.39 -16.23 20.66
CA VAL A 35 17.53 -15.45 19.75
C VAL A 35 17.34 -14.01 20.26
N SER A 36 17.14 -13.81 21.56
CA SER A 36 17.08 -12.46 22.15
C SER A 36 18.40 -11.71 21.97
N ALA A 37 19.53 -12.32 22.29
CA ALA A 37 20.86 -11.73 22.13
C ALA A 37 21.18 -11.40 20.65
N PHE A 38 20.74 -12.25 19.72
CA PHE A 38 20.86 -12.00 18.28
C PHE A 38 20.13 -10.71 17.88
N ARG A 39 18.89 -10.52 18.37
CA ARG A 39 18.09 -9.34 18.07
C ARG A 39 18.66 -8.07 18.70
N GLU A 40 19.14 -8.15 19.94
CA GLU A 40 19.80 -7.04 20.63
C GLU A 40 21.06 -6.59 19.88
N ARG A 41 21.88 -7.54 19.43
CA ARG A 41 23.10 -7.25 18.67
C ARG A 41 22.82 -6.49 17.37
N ILE A 42 21.76 -6.86 16.65
CA ILE A 42 21.37 -6.18 15.40
C ILE A 42 20.68 -4.83 15.69
N GLY A 43 19.92 -4.77 16.79
CA GLY A 43 19.12 -3.64 17.24
C GLY A 43 17.63 -3.96 17.20
N LEU A 44 16.96 -3.99 18.36
CA LEU A 44 15.59 -4.53 18.51
C LEU A 44 14.54 -3.98 17.54
N GLN A 45 14.60 -2.68 17.23
CA GLN A 45 13.63 -2.01 16.34
C GLN A 45 13.95 -2.16 14.85
N LEU A 46 15.19 -2.55 14.51
CA LEU A 46 15.69 -2.65 13.14
C LEU A 46 16.02 -4.10 12.77
N CYS A 47 16.00 -5.03 13.72
CA CYS A 47 16.32 -6.43 13.47
C CYS A 47 15.20 -7.09 12.68
N VAL A 48 15.49 -7.43 11.43
CA VAL A 48 14.67 -8.34 10.63
C VAL A 48 15.29 -9.71 10.72
N PHE A 49 14.54 -10.69 11.20
CA PHE A 49 15.07 -12.02 11.45
C PHE A 49 14.08 -13.13 11.10
N LYS A 50 14.63 -14.33 10.93
CA LYS A 50 13.90 -15.56 10.67
C LYS A 50 14.53 -16.70 11.47
N ILE A 51 13.68 -17.47 12.12
CA ILE A 51 14.05 -18.73 12.77
C ILE A 51 13.77 -19.85 11.78
N GLY A 52 14.65 -20.84 11.72
CA GLY A 52 14.47 -21.95 10.80
C GLY A 52 15.28 -23.18 11.14
N VAL A 53 15.01 -24.24 10.39
CA VAL A 53 15.77 -25.50 10.44
C VAL A 53 16.47 -25.82 9.12
N THR A 54 17.59 -26.53 9.18
CA THR A 54 18.37 -27.00 8.01
C THR A 54 19.31 -28.14 8.39
N ALA A 55 19.73 -28.95 7.42
CA ALA A 55 20.81 -29.93 7.55
C ALA A 55 22.16 -29.32 7.12
N ASN A 56 22.12 -28.24 6.32
CA ASN A 56 23.30 -27.58 5.79
C ASN A 56 23.21 -26.05 6.01
N PRO A 57 23.71 -25.55 7.15
CA PRO A 57 23.67 -24.11 7.47
C PRO A 57 24.41 -23.22 6.47
N PRO A 58 25.64 -23.56 5.99
CA PRO A 58 26.32 -22.77 4.97
C PRO A 58 25.50 -22.59 3.69
N PHE A 59 25.01 -23.70 3.11
CA PHE A 59 24.20 -23.65 1.89
C PHE A 59 22.92 -22.84 2.11
N ARG A 60 22.27 -23.06 3.25
CA ARG A 60 21.05 -22.31 3.59
C ARG A 60 21.32 -20.82 3.79
N PHE A 61 22.47 -20.44 4.32
CA PHE A 61 22.79 -19.05 4.55
C PHE A 61 23.03 -18.27 3.25
N VAL A 62 23.58 -18.92 2.21
CA VAL A 62 23.73 -18.29 0.86
C VAL A 62 22.39 -17.76 0.33
N ASP A 63 21.30 -18.53 0.48
CA ASP A 63 19.96 -18.08 0.12
C ASP A 63 19.55 -16.80 0.87
N TYR A 64 19.89 -16.72 2.16
CA TYR A 64 19.54 -15.58 3.00
C TYR A 64 20.42 -14.35 2.71
N VAL A 65 21.69 -14.56 2.39
CA VAL A 65 22.59 -13.49 1.93
C VAL A 65 22.05 -12.86 0.64
N SER A 66 21.55 -13.66 -0.31
CA SER A 66 20.87 -13.14 -1.50
C SER A 66 19.62 -12.29 -1.15
N LYS A 67 18.95 -12.64 -0.03
CA LYS A 67 17.82 -11.93 0.55
C LYS A 67 18.21 -10.71 1.38
N GLY A 68 19.50 -10.40 1.45
CA GLY A 68 20.04 -9.27 2.20
C GLY A 68 20.03 -9.50 3.71
N PHE A 69 20.17 -10.74 4.18
CA PHE A 69 20.48 -11.06 5.57
C PHE A 69 22.00 -11.08 5.74
N THR A 70 22.51 -10.63 6.88
CA THR A 70 23.95 -10.44 7.11
C THR A 70 24.54 -11.40 8.10
N GLU A 71 23.71 -12.01 8.96
CA GLU A 71 24.20 -12.90 10.01
C GLU A 71 23.28 -14.10 10.18
N MET A 72 23.86 -15.24 10.55
CA MET A 72 23.13 -16.42 10.97
C MET A 72 23.82 -17.04 12.18
N TRP A 73 23.04 -17.28 13.24
CA TRP A 73 23.45 -18.02 14.42
C TRP A 73 22.79 -19.37 14.44
N VAL A 74 23.58 -20.44 14.48
CA VAL A 74 23.09 -21.78 14.77
C VAL A 74 22.97 -21.91 16.28
N VAL A 75 21.74 -22.07 16.78
CA VAL A 75 21.43 -22.06 18.22
C VAL A 75 21.31 -23.46 18.82
N PHE A 76 21.12 -24.47 17.97
CA PHE A 76 21.07 -25.88 18.37
C PHE A 76 21.47 -26.80 17.21
N ALA A 77 22.07 -27.94 17.54
CA ALA A 77 22.35 -29.04 16.62
C ALA A 77 21.93 -30.36 17.28
N GLY A 78 21.27 -31.23 16.54
CA GLY A 78 20.83 -32.53 17.03
C GLY A 78 20.62 -33.54 15.90
N SER A 79 20.57 -34.82 16.24
CA SER A 79 20.27 -35.90 15.29
C SER A 79 18.77 -36.21 15.18
N ASP A 80 17.97 -35.78 16.16
CA ASP A 80 16.52 -36.01 16.17
C ASP A 80 15.76 -34.89 15.46
N LEU A 81 15.08 -35.26 14.37
CA LEU A 81 14.32 -34.31 13.55
C LEU A 81 13.10 -33.75 14.31
N GLY A 82 12.42 -34.60 15.08
CA GLY A 82 11.23 -34.22 15.84
C GLY A 82 11.55 -33.13 16.87
N MET A 83 12.64 -33.28 17.60
CA MET A 83 13.14 -32.31 18.56
C MET A 83 13.53 -30.98 17.91
N VAL A 84 14.21 -31.01 16.77
CA VAL A 84 14.60 -29.80 16.02
C VAL A 84 13.37 -29.04 15.53
N HIS A 85 12.37 -29.76 15.04
CA HIS A 85 11.07 -29.21 14.63
C HIS A 85 10.26 -28.65 15.79
N MET A 86 10.20 -29.34 16.93
CA MET A 86 9.53 -28.83 18.13
C MET A 86 10.22 -27.57 18.65
N LEU A 87 11.56 -27.53 18.65
CA LEU A 87 12.31 -26.37 19.09
C LEU A 87 12.09 -25.17 18.15
N GLU A 88 12.07 -25.37 16.84
CA GLU A 88 11.71 -24.33 15.87
C GLU A 88 10.30 -23.77 16.13
N ALA A 89 9.31 -24.66 16.27
CA ALA A 89 7.93 -24.27 16.51
C ALA A 89 7.77 -23.48 17.82
N ALA A 90 8.43 -23.91 18.90
CA ALA A 90 8.41 -23.22 20.19
C ALA A 90 9.02 -21.81 20.08
N LEU A 91 10.15 -21.67 19.39
CA LEU A 91 10.80 -20.37 19.20
C LEU A 91 9.98 -19.45 18.28
N ILE A 92 9.33 -19.98 17.24
CA ILE A 92 8.44 -19.18 16.38
C ILE A 92 7.20 -18.73 17.16
N LEU A 93 6.63 -19.58 18.01
CA LEU A 93 5.49 -19.21 18.83
C LEU A 93 5.80 -18.03 19.75
N GLU A 94 6.99 -18.03 20.35
CA GLU A 94 7.44 -16.97 21.26
C GLU A 94 7.85 -15.68 20.53
N PHE A 95 8.66 -15.80 19.46
CA PHE A 95 9.24 -14.65 18.77
C PHE A 95 8.45 -14.20 17.54
N GLY A 96 7.42 -14.94 17.13
CA GLY A 96 6.51 -14.60 16.02
C GLY A 96 5.83 -13.23 16.16
N PRO A 97 5.34 -12.84 17.35
CA PRO A 97 4.79 -11.50 17.57
C PRO A 97 5.83 -10.37 17.55
N ALA A 98 7.12 -10.68 17.59
CA ALA A 98 8.17 -9.68 17.74
C ALA A 98 8.40 -8.89 16.44
N THR A 99 8.62 -7.58 16.56
CA THR A 99 8.93 -6.69 15.43
C THR A 99 10.09 -7.25 14.60
N GLY A 100 9.87 -7.35 13.28
CA GLY A 100 10.86 -7.79 12.29
C GLY A 100 10.97 -9.32 12.10
N CYS A 101 10.23 -10.12 12.86
CA CYS A 101 10.15 -11.57 12.64
C CYS A 101 9.47 -11.89 11.29
N GLN A 102 10.09 -12.75 10.48
CA GLN A 102 9.61 -13.14 9.16
C GLN A 102 8.89 -14.50 9.14
N ASN A 103 8.80 -15.17 10.29
CA ASN A 103 8.02 -16.39 10.47
C ASN A 103 6.53 -16.03 10.62
N ALA A 104 5.64 -16.86 10.10
CA ALA A 104 4.20 -16.69 10.33
C ALA A 104 3.82 -17.27 11.71
N LEU A 105 2.90 -16.61 12.41
CA LEU A 105 2.40 -17.10 13.69
C LEU A 105 1.73 -18.47 13.53
N GLY A 106 1.97 -19.38 14.48
CA GLY A 106 1.47 -20.75 14.41
C GLY A 106 2.13 -21.62 13.33
N THR A 107 3.21 -21.15 12.70
CA THR A 107 4.02 -21.97 11.77
C THR A 107 5.26 -22.53 12.47
N GLY A 108 5.70 -23.71 12.06
CA GLY A 108 6.87 -24.39 12.63
C GLY A 108 6.67 -25.89 12.67
N GLY A 109 7.76 -26.65 12.66
CA GLY A 109 7.71 -28.12 12.70
C GLY A 109 7.47 -28.81 11.34
N GLU A 110 7.24 -28.03 10.29
CA GLU A 110 7.20 -28.47 8.89
C GLU A 110 8.27 -27.77 8.04
N GLY A 111 9.48 -27.68 8.58
CA GLY A 111 10.59 -26.97 7.97
C GLY A 111 11.06 -27.55 6.62
N ALA A 112 12.09 -26.93 6.04
CA ALA A 112 12.67 -27.36 4.75
C ALA A 112 13.19 -28.81 4.74
N LEU A 113 13.30 -29.43 5.91
CA LEU A 113 13.73 -30.81 6.15
C LEU A 113 12.67 -31.88 5.84
N ASN A 114 11.39 -31.50 5.65
CA ASN A 114 10.32 -32.44 5.23
C ASN A 114 10.29 -32.69 3.70
N LYS A 115 11.22 -32.13 2.93
CA LYS A 115 11.33 -32.39 1.48
C LYS A 115 12.05 -33.72 1.24
N LYS A 116 11.68 -34.44 0.16
CA LYS A 116 12.12 -35.81 -0.19
C LYS A 116 13.64 -36.08 -0.22
N ILE A 117 14.49 -35.06 -0.11
CA ILE A 117 15.95 -35.15 -0.09
C ILE A 117 16.43 -34.26 1.06
N SER A 118 16.78 -34.87 2.19
CA SER A 118 17.51 -34.20 3.28
C SER A 118 18.85 -34.90 3.46
N ASP A 119 19.92 -34.14 3.70
CA ASP A 119 21.31 -34.63 3.81
C ASP A 119 21.57 -35.47 5.08
N GLY A 120 20.51 -35.95 5.76
CA GLY A 120 20.61 -36.64 7.05
C GLY A 120 21.02 -35.71 8.20
N PRO A 121 21.16 -36.25 9.42
CA PRO A 121 21.68 -35.50 10.57
C PRO A 121 23.19 -35.18 10.41
N PRO A 122 23.71 -34.15 11.11
CA PRO A 122 23.03 -33.33 12.12
C PRO A 122 22.06 -32.30 11.52
N PHE A 123 20.92 -32.13 12.18
CA PHE A 123 19.95 -31.08 11.91
C PHE A 123 20.19 -29.89 12.83
N PHE A 124 19.98 -28.69 12.31
CA PHE A 124 20.30 -27.45 12.99
C PHE A 124 19.07 -26.56 13.12
N VAL A 125 18.91 -25.95 14.29
CA VAL A 125 18.03 -24.79 14.47
C VAL A 125 18.89 -23.55 14.41
N TYR A 126 18.47 -22.56 13.61
CA TYR A 126 19.17 -21.30 13.48
C TYR A 126 18.22 -20.10 13.60
N VAL A 127 18.81 -18.95 13.91
CA VAL A 127 18.24 -17.64 13.66
C VAL A 127 19.13 -16.93 12.64
N THR A 128 18.53 -16.33 11.62
CA THR A 128 19.24 -15.48 10.65
C THR A 128 18.57 -14.13 10.58
N GLY A 129 19.34 -13.08 10.35
CA GLY A 129 18.81 -11.73 10.31
C GLY A 129 19.77 -10.72 9.73
N GLY A 130 19.29 -9.49 9.66
CA GLY A 130 20.06 -8.31 9.33
C GLY A 130 19.26 -7.07 9.70
N ARG A 131 19.91 -5.91 9.63
CA ARG A 131 19.21 -4.66 9.89
C ARG A 131 18.29 -4.28 8.73
N ALA A 132 17.16 -3.68 9.08
CA ALA A 132 16.17 -3.09 8.20
C ALA A 132 16.75 -2.07 7.22
N ASP A 133 17.63 -1.24 7.76
CA ASP A 133 18.22 -0.04 7.17
C ASP A 133 19.58 -0.31 6.53
N GLN A 134 20.08 -1.55 6.57
CA GLN A 134 21.37 -1.85 5.97
C GLN A 134 21.28 -1.74 4.44
N PRO A 135 22.31 -1.17 3.78
CA PRO A 135 22.40 -1.17 2.33
C PRO A 135 22.34 -2.61 1.81
N ARG A 136 21.41 -2.89 0.89
CA ARG A 136 21.36 -4.19 0.21
C ARG A 136 22.30 -4.14 -0.99
N ARG A 137 22.67 -5.31 -1.53
CA ARG A 137 23.29 -5.44 -2.86
C ARG A 137 22.52 -4.55 -3.83
N VAL A 138 23.21 -3.47 -4.18
CA VAL A 138 22.83 -2.33 -4.97
C VAL A 138 22.03 -2.77 -6.21
N PRO A 139 20.79 -2.29 -6.47
CA PRO A 139 20.12 -2.44 -7.77
C PRO A 139 21.07 -2.25 -8.96
N CYS A 140 21.91 -1.22 -8.88
CA CYS A 140 22.93 -0.96 -9.88
C CYS A 140 24.05 -2.00 -9.92
N ALA A 141 24.36 -2.79 -8.88
CA ALA A 141 25.33 -3.88 -8.97
C ALA A 141 24.86 -4.99 -9.90
N HIS A 142 23.55 -5.23 -9.96
CA HIS A 142 22.99 -6.14 -10.95
C HIS A 142 23.09 -5.55 -12.36
N ALA A 143 22.80 -4.26 -12.53
CA ALA A 143 22.97 -3.57 -13.81
C ALA A 143 24.43 -3.59 -14.28
N VAL A 144 25.39 -3.35 -13.39
CA VAL A 144 26.83 -3.47 -13.63
C VAL A 144 27.21 -4.90 -14.01
N SER A 145 26.67 -5.90 -13.33
CA SER A 145 26.92 -7.32 -13.66
C SER A 145 26.38 -7.70 -15.04
N ILE A 146 25.20 -7.18 -15.42
CA ILE A 146 24.63 -7.37 -16.76
C ILE A 146 25.50 -6.67 -17.80
N ALA A 147 25.94 -5.44 -17.52
CA ALA A 147 26.83 -4.71 -18.40
C ALA A 147 28.15 -5.44 -18.61
N LYS A 148 28.75 -6.01 -17.55
CA LYS A 148 29.95 -6.87 -17.65
C LYS A 148 29.72 -8.06 -18.56
N ALA A 149 28.65 -8.82 -18.32
CA ALA A 149 28.33 -9.98 -19.15
C ALA A 149 28.13 -9.60 -20.63
N ALA A 150 27.41 -8.51 -20.91
CA ALA A 150 27.18 -8.04 -22.27
C ALA A 150 28.48 -7.59 -22.97
N VAL A 151 29.39 -6.96 -22.23
CA VAL A 151 30.70 -6.52 -22.74
C VAL A 151 31.65 -7.71 -22.95
N ASP A 152 31.60 -8.71 -22.08
CA ASP A 152 32.39 -9.94 -22.20
C ASP A 152 31.94 -10.81 -23.39
N GLU A 153 30.64 -10.78 -23.74
CA GLU A 153 30.08 -11.49 -24.90
C GLU A 153 30.51 -10.87 -26.25
N ASP A 154 30.57 -9.54 -26.36
CA ASP A 154 31.05 -8.85 -27.57
C ASP A 154 31.62 -7.45 -27.25
N LEU A 155 32.91 -7.42 -26.91
CA LEU A 155 33.63 -6.18 -26.58
C LEU A 155 33.70 -5.20 -27.76
N THR A 156 33.68 -5.70 -29.01
CA THR A 156 33.84 -4.87 -30.21
C THR A 156 32.55 -4.17 -30.63
N ALA A 157 31.38 -4.72 -30.28
CA ALA A 157 30.08 -4.10 -30.51
C ALA A 157 29.56 -3.27 -29.32
N ALA A 158 30.22 -3.32 -28.16
CA ALA A 158 29.75 -2.68 -26.95
C ALA A 158 29.88 -1.14 -27.00
N ASP A 159 28.79 -0.45 -26.68
CA ASP A 159 28.74 1.01 -26.56
C ASP A 159 29.73 1.53 -25.49
N PRO A 160 30.43 2.66 -25.70
CA PRO A 160 31.39 3.20 -24.74
C PRO A 160 30.82 3.43 -23.33
N MET A 161 29.54 3.82 -23.20
CA MET A 161 28.88 3.97 -21.91
C MET A 161 28.59 2.61 -21.26
N LEU A 162 28.29 1.58 -22.05
CA LEU A 162 28.10 0.22 -21.56
C LEU A 162 29.41 -0.39 -21.02
N ILE A 163 30.51 -0.22 -21.76
CA ILE A 163 31.87 -0.60 -21.30
C ILE A 163 32.19 0.10 -19.98
N ARG A 164 31.87 1.38 -19.89
CA ARG A 164 32.13 2.16 -18.68
C ARG A 164 31.27 1.74 -17.51
N LEU A 165 29.99 1.42 -17.74
CA LEU A 165 29.11 0.84 -16.73
C LEU A 165 29.63 -0.52 -16.26
N ALA A 166 30.12 -1.36 -17.18
CA ALA A 166 30.74 -2.64 -16.85
C ALA A 166 31.98 -2.48 -15.97
N ASN A 167 32.76 -1.41 -16.18
CA ASN A 167 33.95 -1.13 -15.38
C ASN A 167 33.66 -0.58 -13.97
N VAL A 168 32.40 -0.26 -13.64
CA VAL A 168 32.04 0.15 -12.28
C VAL A 168 32.26 -1.01 -11.31
N SER A 169 32.83 -0.71 -10.13
CA SER A 169 32.95 -1.72 -9.07
C SER A 169 31.57 -2.09 -8.54
N THR A 170 31.30 -3.39 -8.38
CA THR A 170 30.06 -3.86 -7.75
C THR A 170 29.92 -3.41 -6.29
N SER A 171 31.02 -3.05 -5.63
CA SER A 171 31.02 -2.53 -4.25
C SER A 171 30.58 -1.06 -4.16
N ASP A 172 30.70 -0.30 -5.25
CA ASP A 172 30.29 1.12 -5.34
C ASP A 172 29.30 1.33 -6.51
N ALA A 173 28.52 0.30 -6.81
CA ALA A 173 27.73 0.30 -8.02
C ALA A 173 26.61 1.35 -8.03
N GLU A 174 26.13 1.84 -6.89
CA GLU A 174 25.11 2.91 -6.87
C GLU A 174 25.75 4.20 -7.38
N SER A 175 26.79 4.69 -6.69
CA SER A 175 27.44 5.96 -7.01
C SER A 175 28.07 5.91 -8.40
N GLY A 176 28.78 4.82 -8.70
CA GLY A 176 29.46 4.61 -9.97
C GLY A 176 28.50 4.50 -11.15
N ALA A 177 27.44 3.68 -11.06
CA ALA A 177 26.46 3.59 -12.14
C ALA A 177 25.69 4.89 -12.31
N HIS A 178 25.30 5.57 -11.22
CA HIS A 178 24.66 6.88 -11.31
C HIS A 178 25.54 7.93 -11.98
N ALA A 179 26.87 7.90 -11.78
CA ALA A 179 27.79 8.78 -12.51
C ALA A 179 27.74 8.50 -14.02
N VAL A 180 27.82 7.23 -14.41
CA VAL A 180 27.71 6.83 -15.83
C VAL A 180 26.35 7.23 -16.41
N PHE A 181 25.25 6.97 -15.69
CA PHE A 181 23.90 7.35 -16.15
C PHE A 181 23.72 8.85 -16.28
N ARG A 182 24.34 9.67 -15.41
CA ARG A 182 24.29 11.14 -15.55
C ARG A 182 24.97 11.60 -16.82
N GLU A 183 26.15 11.07 -17.11
CA GLU A 183 26.92 11.43 -18.30
C GLU A 183 26.26 10.93 -19.59
N ALA A 184 25.58 9.79 -19.52
CA ALA A 184 24.75 9.27 -20.60
C ALA A 184 23.35 9.92 -20.70
N TRP A 185 23.03 10.91 -19.85
CA TRP A 185 21.71 11.56 -19.80
C TRP A 185 20.52 10.61 -19.53
N LEU A 186 20.78 9.51 -18.82
CA LEU A 186 19.79 8.49 -18.43
C LEU A 186 19.19 8.73 -17.04
N THR A 187 19.58 9.82 -16.36
CA THR A 187 18.99 10.23 -15.08
C THR A 187 17.96 11.33 -15.26
N ALA A 188 16.91 11.35 -14.45
CA ALA A 188 16.07 12.54 -14.32
C ALA A 188 16.84 13.59 -13.46
N PRO A 189 17.17 14.78 -14.00
CA PRO A 189 17.98 15.76 -13.30
C PRO A 189 17.12 16.60 -12.33
N VAL A 190 16.41 15.93 -11.42
CA VAL A 190 15.61 16.61 -10.39
C VAL A 190 16.49 16.83 -9.15
N PRO A 191 16.57 18.06 -8.63
CA PRO A 191 17.27 18.34 -7.38
C PRO A 191 16.74 17.51 -6.20
N ILE A 192 17.66 16.87 -5.47
CA ILE A 192 17.36 16.23 -4.18
C ILE A 192 17.71 17.24 -3.09
N SER A 193 16.70 17.67 -2.34
CA SER A 193 16.85 18.55 -1.18
C SER A 193 17.09 17.74 0.09
N THR A 194 17.68 18.36 1.11
CA THR A 194 17.85 17.75 2.44
C THR A 194 17.24 18.62 3.52
N ALA A 195 16.58 18.01 4.51
CA ALA A 195 16.00 18.70 5.65
C ALA A 195 16.50 18.11 6.98
N ASN A 196 16.55 18.96 8.00
CA ASN A 196 16.73 18.53 9.38
C ASN A 196 15.37 18.17 9.98
N LEU A 197 15.11 16.88 10.21
CA LEU A 197 13.85 16.40 10.80
C LEU A 197 13.91 16.25 12.32
N ALA A 198 15.10 16.06 12.89
CA ALA A 198 15.36 16.07 14.33
C ALA A 198 16.87 16.21 14.59
N GLU A 199 17.25 16.56 15.83
CA GLU A 199 18.65 16.76 16.24
C GLU A 199 19.55 15.54 16.05
N ASP A 200 18.99 14.33 15.95
CA ASP A 200 19.75 13.11 15.76
C ASP A 200 20.44 13.08 14.39
N PRO A 201 21.75 12.77 14.31
CA PRO A 201 22.50 12.68 13.06
C PRO A 201 21.86 11.80 12.00
N ALA A 202 21.12 10.75 12.39
CA ALA A 202 20.47 9.82 11.47
C ALA A 202 19.34 10.46 10.64
N VAL A 203 18.73 11.55 11.12
CA VAL A 203 17.61 12.25 10.46
C VAL A 203 17.86 13.74 10.21
N ARG A 204 19.10 14.20 10.48
CA ARG A 204 19.51 15.60 10.31
C ARG A 204 19.68 16.04 8.85
N LYS A 205 19.92 15.08 7.93
CA LYS A 205 20.04 15.31 6.48
C LYS A 205 19.09 14.40 5.70
N TRP A 206 17.80 14.51 6.01
CA TRP A 206 16.79 13.67 5.39
C TRP A 206 16.54 14.06 3.94
N PRO A 207 16.65 13.14 2.97
CA PRO A 207 16.43 13.46 1.57
C PRO A 207 14.94 13.56 1.23
N TYR A 208 14.61 14.56 0.41
CA TYR A 208 13.29 14.72 -0.18
C TYR A 208 13.41 15.43 -1.53
N VAL A 209 12.41 15.26 -2.38
CA VAL A 209 12.35 15.85 -3.72
C VAL A 209 11.09 16.71 -3.79
N LYS A 210 11.26 18.01 -4.00
CA LYS A 210 10.11 18.92 -4.07
C LYS A 210 9.27 18.59 -5.30
N PHE A 211 7.95 18.65 -5.15
CA PHE A 211 7.06 18.56 -6.29
C PHE A 211 7.24 19.77 -7.22
N SER A 212 7.53 20.96 -6.67
CA SER A 212 7.87 22.13 -7.49
C SER A 212 9.09 21.89 -8.40
N ASP A 213 10.07 21.10 -7.95
CA ASP A 213 11.25 20.74 -8.75
C ASP A 213 10.91 19.72 -9.84
N TRP A 214 10.05 18.73 -9.53
CA TRP A 214 9.48 17.83 -10.54
C TRP A 214 8.71 18.61 -11.61
N MET A 215 7.84 19.51 -11.18
CA MET A 215 7.01 20.31 -12.08
C MET A 215 7.86 21.21 -12.97
N ARG A 216 8.91 21.85 -12.43
CA ARG A 216 9.86 22.65 -13.22
C ARG A 216 10.55 21.80 -14.27
N LEU A 217 11.03 20.61 -13.92
CA LEU A 217 11.61 19.68 -14.90
C LEU A 217 10.61 19.33 -16.00
N LEU A 218 9.35 19.05 -15.66
CA LEU A 218 8.31 18.71 -16.63
C LEU A 218 7.98 19.88 -17.56
N ILE A 219 7.97 21.11 -17.05
CA ILE A 219 7.79 22.32 -17.85
C ILE A 219 8.95 22.47 -18.81
N ASP A 220 10.19 22.49 -18.29
CA ASP A 220 11.40 22.74 -19.08
C ASP A 220 11.64 21.68 -20.16
N THR A 221 11.20 20.44 -19.92
CA THR A 221 11.32 19.34 -20.89
C THR A 221 10.10 19.17 -21.80
N GLY A 222 9.09 20.04 -21.69
CA GLY A 222 7.85 19.96 -22.49
C GLY A 222 7.00 18.72 -22.17
N ARG A 223 7.20 18.11 -21.00
CA ARG A 223 6.55 16.86 -20.56
C ARG A 223 5.34 17.10 -19.68
N LEU A 224 5.14 18.30 -19.13
CA LEU A 224 3.99 18.63 -18.28
C LEU A 224 2.64 18.18 -18.86
N PRO A 225 2.30 18.46 -20.13
CA PRO A 225 0.99 18.11 -20.70
C PRO A 225 0.72 16.59 -20.71
N ARG A 226 1.75 15.81 -21.02
CA ARG A 226 1.62 14.35 -21.19
C ARG A 226 1.63 13.61 -19.86
N GLN A 227 2.34 14.14 -18.87
CA GLN A 227 2.57 13.48 -17.58
C GLN A 227 1.48 13.80 -16.56
N LEU A 228 0.98 15.04 -16.54
CA LEU A 228 -0.05 15.46 -15.58
C LEU A 228 -1.44 15.68 -16.18
N CYS A 229 -1.58 15.71 -17.51
CA CYS A 229 -2.87 15.97 -18.17
C CYS A 229 -3.22 14.97 -19.29
N GLY A 230 -2.33 14.03 -19.60
CA GLY A 230 -2.54 12.99 -20.62
C GLY A 230 -2.76 13.49 -22.04
N VAL A 231 -2.24 14.67 -22.38
CA VAL A 231 -2.31 15.28 -23.73
C VAL A 231 -0.91 15.51 -24.29
N ARG A 232 -0.77 15.83 -25.58
CA ARG A 232 0.56 15.93 -26.21
C ARG A 232 1.15 17.33 -26.09
N THR A 233 0.31 18.36 -26.12
CA THR A 233 0.76 19.75 -26.23
C THR A 233 0.22 20.63 -25.11
N VAL A 234 0.89 21.76 -24.85
CA VAL A 234 0.41 22.78 -23.90
C VAL A 234 -0.93 23.36 -24.36
N ALA A 235 -1.15 23.55 -25.66
CA ALA A 235 -2.42 24.07 -26.18
C ALA A 235 -3.61 23.14 -25.85
N GLU A 236 -3.46 21.84 -26.11
CA GLU A 236 -4.45 20.82 -25.72
C GLU A 236 -4.66 20.79 -24.21
N MET A 237 -3.59 20.94 -23.43
CA MET A 237 -3.66 20.98 -21.97
C MET A 237 -4.49 22.16 -21.48
N ARG A 238 -4.28 23.36 -22.03
CA ARG A 238 -5.05 24.56 -21.65
C ARG A 238 -6.55 24.38 -21.90
N GLN A 239 -6.91 23.79 -23.05
CA GLN A 239 -8.31 23.48 -23.37
C GLN A 239 -8.88 22.47 -22.38
N ARG A 240 -8.16 21.37 -22.12
CA ARG A 240 -8.58 20.34 -21.18
C ARG A 240 -8.75 20.88 -19.75
N LEU A 241 -7.83 21.71 -19.28
CA LEU A 241 -7.89 22.33 -17.96
C LEU A 241 -9.11 23.25 -17.82
N ARG A 242 -9.46 24.03 -18.86
CA ARG A 242 -10.70 24.84 -18.84
C ARG A 242 -11.94 23.99 -18.65
N VAL A 243 -12.06 22.89 -19.40
CA VAL A 243 -13.20 21.98 -19.28
C VAL A 243 -13.20 21.28 -17.91
N PHE A 244 -12.02 20.90 -17.40
CA PHE A 244 -11.89 20.29 -16.08
C PHE A 244 -12.41 21.24 -15.00
N TRP A 245 -11.89 22.49 -14.97
CA TRP A 245 -12.28 23.46 -13.95
C TRP A 245 -13.74 23.90 -14.09
N PHE A 246 -14.27 23.97 -15.32
CA PHE A 246 -15.70 24.21 -15.54
C PHE A 246 -16.57 23.12 -14.90
N ARG A 247 -16.24 21.84 -15.12
CA ARG A 247 -16.96 20.71 -14.50
C ARG A 247 -16.74 20.66 -12.98
N PHE A 248 -15.51 20.92 -12.53
CA PHE A 248 -15.19 20.95 -11.11
C PHE A 248 -15.96 22.07 -10.38
N GLN A 249 -16.14 23.25 -11.01
CA GLN A 249 -16.92 24.34 -10.44
C GLN A 249 -18.39 23.99 -10.27
N ALA A 250 -18.96 23.21 -11.19
CA ALA A 250 -20.34 22.74 -11.07
C ALA A 250 -20.55 21.85 -9.84
N LEU A 251 -19.53 21.10 -9.43
CA LEU A 251 -19.56 20.23 -8.26
C LEU A 251 -19.13 20.93 -6.95
N HIS A 252 -18.16 21.85 -7.05
CA HIS A 252 -17.52 22.55 -5.93
C HIS A 252 -17.51 24.07 -6.15
N PRO A 253 -18.68 24.72 -6.23
CA PRO A 253 -18.78 26.13 -6.64
C PRO A 253 -18.08 27.11 -5.68
N THR A 254 -17.92 26.71 -4.42
CA THR A 254 -17.32 27.53 -3.35
C THR A 254 -15.83 27.29 -3.16
N HIS A 255 -15.19 26.42 -3.95
CA HIS A 255 -13.76 26.12 -3.80
C HIS A 255 -12.89 27.36 -4.00
N GLU A 256 -11.91 27.58 -3.12
CA GLU A 256 -11.08 28.80 -3.07
C GLU A 256 -10.30 29.09 -4.36
N VAL A 257 -10.04 28.06 -5.17
CA VAL A 257 -9.41 28.20 -6.50
C VAL A 257 -10.19 29.16 -7.40
N PHE A 258 -11.52 29.18 -7.32
CA PHE A 258 -12.37 30.04 -8.15
C PHE A 258 -12.34 31.48 -7.68
N VAL A 259 -12.25 31.70 -6.36
CA VAL A 259 -12.07 33.05 -5.79
C VAL A 259 -10.75 33.65 -6.28
N ARG A 260 -9.66 32.87 -6.23
CA ARG A 260 -8.36 33.30 -6.76
C ARG A 260 -8.39 33.56 -8.27
N ALA A 261 -9.09 32.71 -9.03
CA ALA A 261 -9.21 32.88 -10.47
C ALA A 261 -9.96 34.17 -10.83
N MET A 262 -11.06 34.45 -10.10
CA MET A 262 -11.83 35.68 -10.25
C MET A 262 -11.00 36.93 -9.95
N HIS A 263 -10.09 36.87 -8.97
CA HIS A 263 -9.16 37.95 -8.64
C HIS A 263 -7.92 38.02 -9.55
N GLY A 264 -7.85 37.22 -10.62
CA GLY A 264 -6.71 37.19 -11.54
C GLY A 264 -5.41 36.64 -10.93
N GLN A 265 -5.49 35.96 -9.78
CA GLN A 265 -4.32 35.40 -9.07
C GLN A 265 -3.89 34.04 -9.60
N ILE A 266 -4.77 33.33 -10.34
CA ILE A 266 -4.48 32.04 -10.96
C ILE A 266 -5.17 31.93 -12.32
N ASP A 267 -4.43 31.53 -13.35
CA ASP A 267 -4.98 31.19 -14.67
C ASP A 267 -5.41 29.72 -14.67
N LEU A 268 -6.73 29.47 -14.63
CA LEU A 268 -7.27 28.10 -14.61
C LEU A 268 -6.85 27.28 -15.84
N SER A 269 -6.53 27.92 -16.97
CA SER A 269 -6.01 27.20 -18.14
C SER A 269 -4.55 26.77 -17.99
N ARG A 270 -3.88 27.17 -16.91
CA ARG A 270 -2.52 26.75 -16.51
C ARG A 270 -2.47 26.11 -15.12
N ALA A 271 -3.61 25.94 -14.46
CA ALA A 271 -3.72 25.32 -13.15
C ALA A 271 -3.96 23.81 -13.29
N VAL A 272 -2.95 23.02 -13.01
CA VAL A 272 -2.98 21.56 -13.11
C VAL A 272 -3.56 20.98 -11.81
N PRO A 273 -4.68 20.23 -11.86
CA PRO A 273 -5.22 19.56 -10.69
C PRO A 273 -4.36 18.33 -10.35
N VAL A 274 -3.95 18.23 -9.08
CA VAL A 274 -3.15 17.11 -8.57
C VAL A 274 -3.77 16.50 -7.32
N TRP A 275 -3.48 15.21 -7.11
CA TRP A 275 -3.73 14.50 -5.87
C TRP A 275 -2.39 14.23 -5.20
N SER A 276 -2.29 14.40 -3.88
CA SER A 276 -1.26 13.70 -3.14
C SER A 276 -1.72 12.29 -2.82
N HIS A 277 -0.77 11.38 -2.71
CA HIS A 277 -0.98 10.00 -2.34
C HIS A 277 -0.02 9.61 -1.22
N THR A 278 -0.60 8.98 -0.20
CA THR A 278 0.12 8.47 0.96
C THR A 278 -0.22 7.01 1.18
N ASP A 279 0.82 6.19 1.24
CA ASP A 279 0.67 4.74 1.37
C ASP A 279 1.62 4.18 2.44
N GLU A 280 1.14 3.17 3.14
CA GLU A 280 1.90 2.37 4.10
C GLU A 280 2.33 1.05 3.48
N GLY A 281 3.28 1.16 2.56
CA GLY A 281 3.90 0.03 1.90
C GLY A 281 4.79 -0.80 2.83
N ARG A 282 5.39 -1.85 2.24
CA ARG A 282 6.38 -2.68 2.93
C ARG A 282 7.67 -2.77 2.14
N THR A 283 8.80 -2.72 2.85
CA THR A 283 10.10 -2.96 2.25
C THR A 283 10.20 -4.40 1.76
N GLN A 284 11.24 -4.73 1.00
CA GLN A 284 11.54 -6.12 0.64
C GLN A 284 11.73 -7.03 1.87
N LYS A 285 12.08 -6.44 3.02
CA LYS A 285 12.19 -7.10 4.33
C LYS A 285 10.87 -7.08 5.13
N LYS A 286 9.76 -6.76 4.48
CA LYS A 286 8.40 -6.65 5.02
C LYS A 286 8.21 -5.64 6.15
N LEU A 287 9.13 -4.68 6.30
CA LEU A 287 8.97 -3.61 7.27
C LEU A 287 8.14 -2.48 6.69
N ALA A 288 7.28 -1.89 7.51
CA ALA A 288 6.43 -0.79 7.08
C ALA A 288 7.24 0.45 6.70
N LEU A 289 6.88 1.06 5.58
CA LEU A 289 7.34 2.38 5.14
C LEU A 289 6.15 3.26 4.79
N LEU A 290 6.30 4.56 4.99
CA LEU A 290 5.39 5.59 4.50
C LEU A 290 5.95 6.13 3.19
N VAL A 291 5.12 6.26 2.17
CA VAL A 291 5.45 6.92 0.90
C VAL A 291 4.61 8.19 0.79
N LEU A 292 5.26 9.32 0.50
CA LEU A 292 4.59 10.57 0.12
C LEU A 292 4.88 10.87 -1.35
N SER A 293 3.81 11.04 -2.13
CA SER A 293 3.90 11.25 -3.57
C SER A 293 2.78 12.15 -4.08
N VAL A 294 2.93 12.67 -5.28
CA VAL A 294 1.94 13.50 -5.98
C VAL A 294 1.71 12.93 -7.36
N HIS A 295 0.48 13.03 -7.86
CA HIS A 295 0.14 12.64 -9.22
C HIS A 295 -0.96 13.51 -9.81
N GLY A 296 -1.06 13.54 -11.13
CA GLY A 296 -2.15 14.26 -11.81
C GLY A 296 -3.52 13.67 -11.47
N CYS A 297 -4.53 14.51 -11.31
CA CYS A 297 -5.93 14.06 -11.35
C CYS A 297 -6.26 13.53 -12.75
N LEU A 298 -5.73 14.22 -13.75
CA LEU A 298 -5.80 13.88 -15.15
C LEU A 298 -4.61 13.01 -15.57
N GLY A 299 -4.79 12.26 -16.64
CA GLY A 299 -3.77 11.40 -17.20
C GLY A 299 -4.21 10.77 -18.53
N ARG A 300 -3.52 9.70 -18.92
CA ARG A 300 -3.72 9.09 -20.25
C ARG A 300 -4.99 8.23 -20.34
N GLY A 301 -5.62 7.94 -19.21
CA GLY A 301 -6.80 7.08 -19.10
C GLY A 301 -6.52 5.73 -18.47
N THR A 302 -7.51 4.86 -18.61
CA THR A 302 -7.42 3.42 -18.43
C THR A 302 -7.30 2.75 -19.81
N LYS A 303 -7.02 1.44 -19.84
CA LYS A 303 -7.07 0.67 -21.09
C LYS A 303 -8.44 0.82 -21.78
N GLN A 304 -9.52 0.67 -21.03
CA GLN A 304 -10.88 0.81 -21.55
C GLN A 304 -11.13 2.21 -22.15
N TYR A 305 -10.71 3.26 -21.46
CA TYR A 305 -10.83 4.63 -21.97
C TYR A 305 -10.10 4.84 -23.31
N LEU A 306 -8.90 4.24 -23.45
CA LEU A 306 -8.15 4.33 -24.71
C LEU A 306 -8.85 3.57 -25.84
N ASP A 307 -9.37 2.38 -25.56
CA ASP A 307 -10.15 1.58 -26.52
C ASP A 307 -11.43 2.33 -26.93
N ASP A 308 -12.08 3.01 -25.98
CA ASP A 308 -13.29 3.79 -26.20
C ASP A 308 -13.03 5.03 -27.07
N ILE A 309 -11.95 5.78 -26.83
CA ILE A 309 -11.57 6.91 -27.70
C ILE A 309 -11.22 6.45 -29.11
N GLN A 310 -10.59 5.27 -29.24
CA GLN A 310 -10.25 4.73 -30.55
C GLN A 310 -11.51 4.42 -31.37
N ARG A 311 -12.59 3.99 -30.71
CA ARG A 311 -13.90 3.73 -31.34
C ARG A 311 -14.67 5.02 -31.60
N ASP A 312 -14.60 5.95 -30.65
CA ASP A 312 -15.35 7.20 -30.65
C ASP A 312 -14.46 8.35 -30.14
N PRO A 313 -13.86 9.15 -31.05
CA PRO A 313 -12.97 10.25 -30.68
C PRO A 313 -13.59 11.29 -29.74
N ASP A 314 -14.92 11.47 -29.74
CA ASP A 314 -15.61 12.46 -28.92
C ASP A 314 -15.54 12.11 -27.43
N LYS A 315 -15.34 10.82 -27.10
CA LYS A 315 -15.10 10.37 -25.72
C LYS A 315 -13.81 10.91 -25.10
N ARG A 316 -12.92 11.53 -25.89
CA ARG A 316 -11.71 12.20 -25.38
C ARG A 316 -12.05 13.36 -24.43
N ASP A 317 -13.26 13.90 -24.53
CA ASP A 317 -13.78 14.92 -23.61
C ASP A 317 -14.19 14.35 -22.25
N GLY A 318 -14.26 13.02 -22.12
CA GLY A 318 -14.45 12.31 -20.84
C GLY A 318 -13.26 12.45 -19.88
N MET A 319 -12.10 12.87 -20.39
CA MET A 319 -10.81 13.04 -19.66
C MET A 319 -10.27 11.74 -19.06
N GLY A 320 -9.00 11.43 -19.39
CA GLY A 320 -8.36 10.21 -18.92
C GLY A 320 -7.92 10.33 -17.46
N LEU A 321 -8.08 9.26 -16.70
CA LEU A 321 -7.47 9.08 -15.38
C LEU A 321 -5.95 8.77 -15.47
N ASN A 322 -5.21 8.97 -14.39
CA ASN A 322 -3.76 8.73 -14.36
C ASN A 322 -3.37 7.27 -14.05
N PHE A 323 -3.85 6.32 -14.86
CA PHE A 323 -3.58 4.87 -14.65
C PHE A 323 -2.71 4.21 -15.73
N ILE A 324 -2.55 4.84 -16.89
CA ILE A 324 -1.70 4.32 -17.97
C ILE A 324 -0.36 5.07 -18.01
N GLY A 325 0.73 4.31 -17.87
CA GLY A 325 2.10 4.80 -17.97
C GLY A 325 2.99 4.15 -16.91
N PRO A 326 4.33 4.29 -17.04
CA PRO A 326 5.24 3.86 -16.00
C PRO A 326 5.05 4.73 -14.75
N SER A 327 5.01 4.11 -13.57
CA SER A 327 4.83 4.83 -12.29
C SER A 327 5.86 5.94 -12.09
N TRP A 328 7.10 5.74 -12.57
CA TRP A 328 8.17 6.75 -12.56
C TRP A 328 7.85 8.04 -13.33
N GLY A 329 6.88 8.02 -14.24
CA GLY A 329 6.44 9.17 -15.02
C GLY A 329 5.04 9.68 -14.67
N THR A 330 4.35 9.02 -13.74
CA THR A 330 2.96 9.35 -13.36
C THR A 330 2.79 9.55 -11.86
N GLN A 331 3.75 9.12 -11.04
CA GLN A 331 3.79 9.26 -9.59
C GLN A 331 5.10 9.95 -9.19
N PHE A 332 5.01 11.18 -8.71
CA PHE A 332 6.14 12.03 -8.38
C PHE A 332 6.46 11.88 -6.89
N LEU A 333 7.53 11.16 -6.59
CA LEU A 333 7.94 10.90 -5.21
C LEU A 333 8.41 12.19 -4.54
N PHE A 334 7.90 12.45 -3.34
CA PHE A 334 8.40 13.51 -2.46
C PHE A 334 9.42 12.95 -1.46
N SER A 335 9.03 11.96 -0.65
CA SER A 335 9.93 11.29 0.27
C SER A 335 9.37 9.94 0.70
N VAL A 336 10.22 9.12 1.29
CA VAL A 336 9.87 7.83 1.90
C VAL A 336 10.41 7.84 3.32
N MET A 337 9.63 7.35 4.28
CA MET A 337 10.07 7.20 5.67
C MET A 337 9.84 5.77 6.16
N MET A 338 10.74 5.24 6.99
CA MET A 338 10.56 3.94 7.63
C MET A 338 9.76 4.08 8.90
N ARG A 339 8.90 3.11 9.23
CA ARG A 339 8.10 3.14 10.46
C ARG A 339 8.91 3.32 11.72
N GLY A 340 10.06 2.66 11.81
CA GLY A 340 10.96 2.79 12.95
C GLY A 340 11.48 4.21 13.16
N VAL A 341 11.55 5.04 12.10
CA VAL A 341 12.03 6.43 12.19
C VAL A 341 11.00 7.31 12.89
N TRP A 342 9.75 7.36 12.41
CA TRP A 342 8.73 8.19 13.06
C TRP A 342 8.24 7.63 14.39
N GLN A 343 8.44 6.33 14.67
CA GLN A 343 8.21 5.78 16.01
C GLN A 343 9.27 6.27 17.01
N LYS A 344 10.52 6.43 16.56
CA LYS A 344 11.61 6.93 17.40
C LYS A 344 11.61 8.47 17.50
N TYR A 345 11.24 9.15 16.42
CA TYR A 345 11.18 10.60 16.31
C TYR A 345 9.81 11.02 15.72
N PRO A 346 8.74 11.09 16.53
CA PRO A 346 7.40 11.46 16.06
C PRO A 346 7.37 12.79 15.28
N GLN A 347 8.13 13.79 15.76
CA GLN A 347 8.26 15.11 15.14
C GLN A 347 8.85 15.07 13.73
N ALA A 348 9.58 14.01 13.37
CA ALA A 348 10.19 13.89 12.05
C ALA A 348 9.13 13.76 10.95
N LEU A 349 8.03 13.05 11.24
CA LEU A 349 6.91 12.94 10.30
C LEU A 349 6.21 14.29 10.15
N ASP A 350 5.92 14.98 11.26
CA ASP A 350 5.26 16.28 11.24
C ASP A 350 6.05 17.30 10.42
N LYS A 351 7.38 17.34 10.61
CA LYS A 351 8.26 18.24 9.85
C LYS A 351 8.32 17.88 8.36
N LEU A 352 8.29 16.59 8.03
CA LEU A 352 8.25 16.15 6.63
C LEU A 352 6.93 16.52 5.95
N VAL A 353 5.80 16.37 6.64
CA VAL A 353 4.46 16.77 6.16
C VAL A 353 4.37 18.29 6.01
N GLU A 354 4.98 19.05 6.92
CA GLU A 354 5.12 20.50 6.79
C GLU A 354 5.84 20.90 5.49
N LEU A 355 7.02 20.33 5.24
CA LEU A 355 7.77 20.61 4.01
C LEU A 355 6.98 20.25 2.75
N PHE A 356 6.17 19.18 2.84
CA PHE A 356 5.32 18.74 1.73
C PHE A 356 4.17 19.71 1.47
N ALA A 357 3.44 20.10 2.51
CA ALA A 357 2.33 21.05 2.42
C ALA A 357 2.81 22.43 1.95
N ASP A 358 3.94 22.92 2.46
CA ASP A 358 4.53 24.21 2.07
C ASP A 358 4.96 24.22 0.60
N ASP A 359 5.49 23.10 0.07
CA ASP A 359 5.87 23.02 -1.35
C ASP A 359 4.65 23.02 -2.28
N LEU A 360 3.59 22.28 -1.93
CA LEU A 360 2.35 22.24 -2.70
C LEU A 360 1.56 23.55 -2.61
N SER A 361 1.54 24.17 -1.43
CA SER A 361 0.97 25.51 -1.22
C SER A 361 1.64 26.53 -2.14
N ARG A 362 2.98 26.58 -2.20
CA ARG A 362 3.69 27.45 -3.15
C ARG A 362 3.34 27.16 -4.61
N CYS A 363 3.25 25.88 -4.99
CA CYS A 363 2.83 25.53 -6.36
C CYS A 363 1.42 26.04 -6.71
N ALA A 364 0.51 26.13 -5.73
CA ALA A 364 -0.86 26.61 -5.93
C ALA A 364 -0.96 28.14 -5.88
N LEU A 365 -0.23 28.78 -4.96
CA LEU A 365 -0.34 30.21 -4.67
C LEU A 365 0.55 31.08 -5.56
N GLU A 366 1.78 30.63 -5.83
CA GLU A 366 2.81 31.37 -6.57
C GLU A 366 3.00 30.81 -7.99
N GLY A 367 2.79 29.51 -8.15
CA GLY A 367 3.05 28.79 -9.40
C GLY A 367 4.54 28.44 -9.59
N VAL A 368 4.82 27.69 -10.65
CA VAL A 368 6.15 27.24 -11.04
C VAL A 368 6.47 27.79 -12.42
N ALA A 369 7.50 28.63 -12.49
CA ALA A 369 8.00 29.21 -13.73
C ALA A 369 9.00 28.27 -14.44
N SER A 370 8.96 28.29 -15.77
CA SER A 370 9.99 27.68 -16.63
C SER A 370 11.35 28.35 -16.42
N THR A 371 12.44 27.58 -16.44
CA THR A 371 13.80 28.16 -16.44
C THR A 371 14.14 28.81 -17.78
N ARG A 372 13.44 28.42 -18.85
CA ARG A 372 13.64 28.93 -20.21
C ARG A 372 12.84 30.20 -20.48
N ASN A 373 11.69 30.34 -19.82
CA ASN A 373 10.80 31.48 -19.98
C ASN A 373 10.11 31.81 -18.64
N PRO A 374 10.60 32.80 -17.87
CA PRO A 374 10.01 33.18 -16.59
C PRO A 374 8.54 33.62 -16.66
N ASN A 375 8.05 34.05 -17.83
CA ASN A 375 6.64 34.40 -18.04
C ASN A 375 5.73 33.17 -18.26
N GLU A 376 6.32 32.00 -18.44
CA GLU A 376 5.61 30.72 -18.53
C GLU A 376 5.48 30.11 -17.13
N ILE A 377 4.44 30.55 -16.42
CA ILE A 377 4.08 30.06 -15.09
C ILE A 377 2.91 29.07 -15.21
N PHE A 378 3.03 27.92 -14.56
CA PHE A 378 1.96 26.95 -14.36
C PHE A 378 1.72 26.73 -12.87
N PHE A 379 0.48 26.42 -12.49
CA PHE A 379 0.11 26.20 -11.09
C PHE A 379 -0.22 24.72 -10.87
N ALA A 380 0.02 24.21 -9.66
CA ALA A 380 -0.49 22.91 -9.27
C ALA A 380 -1.43 23.08 -8.09
N VAL A 381 -2.68 22.64 -8.26
CA VAL A 381 -3.71 22.76 -7.21
C VAL A 381 -3.98 21.37 -6.66
N GLN A 382 -3.59 21.17 -5.40
CA GLN A 382 -3.85 19.92 -4.70
C GLN A 382 -5.33 19.85 -4.28
N LEU A 383 -6.09 18.97 -4.90
CA LEU A 383 -7.54 18.81 -4.62
C LEU A 383 -7.82 17.95 -3.38
N GLY A 384 -6.79 17.30 -2.85
CA GLY A 384 -6.84 16.49 -1.65
C GLY A 384 -5.70 15.48 -1.57
N THR A 385 -5.72 14.73 -0.47
CA THR A 385 -4.80 13.64 -0.20
C THR A 385 -5.53 12.31 -0.16
N LYS A 386 -5.03 11.36 -0.95
CA LYS A 386 -5.49 9.98 -1.01
C LYS A 386 -4.61 9.11 -0.14
N GLY A 387 -5.20 8.09 0.47
CA GLY A 387 -4.46 7.09 1.22
C GLY A 387 -5.41 6.11 1.88
N ASP A 388 -4.86 5.02 2.39
CA ASP A 388 -5.63 4.15 3.27
C ASP A 388 -5.99 4.89 4.58
N LEU A 389 -7.01 4.41 5.28
CA LEU A 389 -7.44 5.06 6.53
C LEU A 389 -6.31 5.20 7.57
N PRO A 390 -5.45 4.17 7.80
CA PRO A 390 -4.27 4.31 8.67
C PRO A 390 -3.33 5.46 8.32
N ALA A 391 -3.03 5.68 7.03
CA ALA A 391 -2.18 6.76 6.59
C ALA A 391 -2.86 8.12 6.77
N LEU A 392 -4.13 8.23 6.37
CA LEU A 392 -4.90 9.47 6.52
C LEU A 392 -5.06 9.89 7.98
N ILE A 393 -5.27 8.93 8.90
CA ILE A 393 -5.33 9.19 10.34
C ILE A 393 -4.03 9.85 10.84
N LYS A 394 -2.87 9.41 10.34
CA LYS A 394 -1.57 9.98 10.73
C LYS A 394 -1.40 11.39 10.17
N LEU A 395 -1.72 11.60 8.91
CA LEU A 395 -1.59 12.93 8.27
C LEU A 395 -2.59 13.95 8.81
N GLY A 396 -3.80 13.49 9.15
CA GLY A 396 -4.89 14.34 9.58
C GLY A 396 -5.03 14.47 11.10
N GLY A 397 -4.23 13.76 11.89
CA GLY A 397 -4.29 13.81 13.36
C GLY A 397 -5.69 13.55 13.92
N PHE A 398 -6.44 12.63 13.30
CA PHE A 398 -7.88 12.52 13.54
C PHE A 398 -8.21 11.99 14.94
N LYS A 399 -9.13 12.66 15.64
CA LYS A 399 -9.79 12.19 16.87
C LYS A 399 -10.96 11.26 16.59
N ARG A 400 -11.53 11.25 15.38
CA ARG A 400 -12.57 10.32 14.95
C ARG A 400 -12.01 9.38 13.89
N THR A 401 -12.02 8.07 14.18
CA THR A 401 -11.32 7.07 13.34
C THR A 401 -11.97 5.70 13.44
N TYR A 402 -11.89 4.90 12.37
CA TYR A 402 -12.44 3.53 12.34
C TYR A 402 -11.84 2.60 13.41
N ASN A 403 -10.64 2.91 13.92
CA ASN A 403 -10.02 2.16 15.02
C ASN A 403 -10.83 2.24 16.33
N ARG A 404 -11.78 3.18 16.43
CA ARG A 404 -12.65 3.39 17.59
C ARG A 404 -13.97 2.63 17.50
N VAL A 405 -14.24 1.90 16.41
CA VAL A 405 -15.43 1.04 16.31
C VAL A 405 -15.46 0.11 17.53
N PRO A 406 -16.55 0.08 18.31
CA PRO A 406 -16.67 -0.82 19.45
C PRO A 406 -16.47 -2.28 19.02
N LYS A 407 -15.55 -2.99 19.69
CA LYS A 407 -15.23 -4.40 19.38
C LYS A 407 -15.97 -5.40 20.26
N THR A 408 -16.63 -4.90 21.29
CA THR A 408 -17.36 -5.67 22.30
C THR A 408 -18.69 -4.98 22.56
N ALA A 409 -19.71 -5.76 22.92
CA ALA A 409 -21.04 -5.24 23.20
C ALA A 409 -21.10 -4.22 24.36
N ARG A 410 -20.04 -4.15 25.18
CA ARG A 410 -19.89 -3.16 26.26
C ARG A 410 -18.50 -2.55 26.20
N SER A 411 -18.42 -1.24 26.40
CA SER A 411 -17.20 -0.45 26.53
C SER A 411 -17.37 0.52 27.69
N ASN A 412 -16.32 0.73 28.48
CA ASN A 412 -16.30 1.76 29.54
C ASN A 412 -15.97 3.16 28.99
N THR A 413 -15.58 3.26 27.72
CA THR A 413 -15.20 4.50 27.05
C THR A 413 -16.16 4.78 25.92
N LEU A 414 -16.79 5.95 25.94
CA LEU A 414 -17.67 6.41 24.87
C LEU A 414 -16.90 6.55 23.56
N CYS A 415 -17.48 6.03 22.48
CA CYS A 415 -16.94 6.23 21.14
C CYS A 415 -17.15 7.68 20.70
N ARG A 416 -16.06 8.39 20.37
CA ARG A 416 -16.13 9.79 19.89
C ARG A 416 -16.49 9.91 18.40
N GLY A 417 -16.78 8.79 17.74
CA GLY A 417 -17.01 8.72 16.29
C GLY A 417 -15.91 7.97 15.54
N ILE A 418 -16.31 7.39 14.41
CA ILE A 418 -15.51 6.46 13.61
C ILE A 418 -15.13 7.02 12.23
N CYS A 419 -15.72 8.14 11.81
CA CYS A 419 -15.50 8.77 10.52
C CYS A 419 -14.84 10.15 10.67
N HIS A 420 -13.91 10.50 9.79
CA HIS A 420 -13.34 11.85 9.77
C HIS A 420 -14.25 12.86 9.05
N TRP A 421 -15.19 12.42 8.22
CA TRP A 421 -16.14 13.30 7.52
C TRP A 421 -17.39 13.62 8.35
N CYS A 422 -17.90 12.70 9.17
CA CYS A 422 -19.15 12.89 9.92
C CYS A 422 -19.03 12.41 11.38
N ASP A 423 -20.11 12.54 12.16
CA ASP A 423 -20.19 12.10 13.56
C ASP A 423 -20.63 10.64 13.72
N ALA A 424 -20.69 9.85 12.64
CA ALA A 424 -21.02 8.43 12.69
C ALA A 424 -20.26 7.69 13.80
N GLY A 425 -20.99 6.89 14.59
CA GLY A 425 -20.47 6.12 15.71
C GLY A 425 -20.20 6.91 16.98
N ARG A 426 -20.62 8.19 17.05
CA ARG A 426 -20.54 8.98 18.28
C ARG A 426 -21.56 8.45 19.29
N GLU A 427 -21.10 8.19 20.51
CA GLU A 427 -21.92 7.84 21.66
C GLU A 427 -22.00 9.03 22.64
N GLY A 428 -23.01 9.03 23.53
CA GLY A 428 -23.25 10.08 24.52
C GLY A 428 -24.68 10.59 24.49
N ASP A 429 -24.90 11.84 24.88
CA ASP A 429 -26.24 12.47 24.98
C ASP A 429 -26.97 12.53 23.62
N PHE A 430 -26.20 12.67 22.54
CA PHE A 430 -26.71 12.71 21.16
C PHE A 430 -25.98 11.65 20.31
N PRO A 431 -26.37 10.37 20.44
CA PRO A 431 -25.73 9.29 19.72
C PRO A 431 -26.02 9.39 18.22
N VAL A 432 -25.05 9.02 17.40
CA VAL A 432 -25.16 8.99 15.94
C VAL A 432 -24.81 7.58 15.48
N PHE A 433 -25.82 6.78 15.20
CA PHE A 433 -25.67 5.37 14.83
C PHE A 433 -25.04 5.27 13.45
N PHE A 434 -23.91 4.56 13.33
CA PHE A 434 -23.24 4.38 12.04
C PHE A 434 -23.83 3.19 11.25
N GLU A 435 -24.59 2.34 11.93
CA GLU A 435 -25.32 1.20 11.39
C GLU A 435 -26.67 1.59 10.79
N ASP A 436 -27.04 2.88 10.85
CA ASP A 436 -28.20 3.39 10.13
C ASP A 436 -27.90 3.38 8.63
N LEU A 437 -28.46 2.38 7.96
CA LEU A 437 -28.37 2.16 6.51
C LEU A 437 -29.66 2.56 5.78
N SER A 438 -30.52 3.35 6.42
CA SER A 438 -31.72 3.90 5.78
C SER A 438 -31.35 4.88 4.65
N SER A 439 -32.34 5.30 3.86
CA SER A 439 -32.14 6.30 2.79
C SER A 439 -31.77 7.68 3.30
N GLU A 440 -32.08 7.98 4.57
CA GLU A 440 -31.81 9.27 5.21
C GLU A 440 -31.11 9.05 6.56
N PRO A 441 -29.89 8.51 6.55
CA PRO A 441 -29.30 8.05 7.78
C PRO A 441 -28.84 9.23 8.63
N GLY A 442 -29.03 9.14 9.95
CA GLY A 442 -28.79 10.26 10.87
C GLY A 442 -27.35 10.82 10.81
N TRP A 443 -26.36 10.00 10.44
CA TRP A 443 -24.97 10.44 10.28
C TRP A 443 -24.75 11.35 9.08
N LEU A 444 -25.57 11.26 8.02
CA LEU A 444 -25.39 12.05 6.79
C LEU A 444 -25.52 13.55 7.08
N GLY A 445 -26.52 13.92 7.88
CA GLY A 445 -26.74 15.30 8.31
C GLY A 445 -25.65 15.88 9.21
N THR A 446 -24.70 15.05 9.68
CA THR A 446 -23.57 15.50 10.51
C THR A 446 -22.27 15.72 9.73
N ALA A 447 -22.27 15.44 8.42
CA ALA A 447 -21.09 15.53 7.59
C ALA A 447 -20.52 16.97 7.55
N PHE A 448 -19.21 17.10 7.78
CA PHE A 448 -18.41 18.32 7.74
C PHE A 448 -18.75 19.40 8.76
N ILE A 449 -19.76 19.20 9.62
CA ILE A 449 -20.14 20.16 10.68
C ILE A 449 -19.03 20.28 11.73
N ASN A 450 -18.59 19.14 12.26
CA ASN A 450 -17.61 19.09 13.34
C ASN A 450 -16.25 18.62 12.80
N PRO A 451 -15.17 19.41 12.95
CA PRO A 451 -13.83 18.98 12.54
C PRO A 451 -13.37 17.71 13.29
N PRO A 452 -12.73 16.74 12.60
CA PRO A 452 -12.27 15.50 13.22
C PRO A 452 -10.92 15.67 13.94
N TRP A 453 -10.49 16.87 14.27
CA TRP A 453 -9.24 17.19 14.94
C TRP A 453 -9.47 18.29 15.99
N ASP A 454 -8.52 18.43 16.92
CA ASP A 454 -8.53 19.53 17.90
C ASP A 454 -7.69 20.72 17.40
N THR A 455 -6.62 20.43 16.65
CA THR A 455 -5.78 21.41 15.96
C THR A 455 -5.79 21.11 14.47
N GLU A 456 -5.85 22.15 13.63
CA GLU A 456 -5.84 21.97 12.17
C GLU A 456 -4.60 21.19 11.70
N PRO A 457 -4.75 20.16 10.85
CA PRO A 457 -3.62 19.36 10.39
C PRO A 457 -2.66 20.16 9.53
N THR A 458 -1.36 19.97 9.77
CA THR A 458 -0.27 20.58 8.97
C THR A 458 -0.44 20.36 7.47
N MET A 459 -1.01 19.22 7.05
CA MET A 459 -1.27 18.90 5.65
C MET A 459 -2.20 19.91 4.94
N LEU A 460 -3.08 20.59 5.68
CA LEU A 460 -4.00 21.59 5.12
C LEU A 460 -3.36 22.98 4.96
N ARG A 461 -2.16 23.19 5.50
CA ARG A 461 -1.50 24.50 5.52
C ARG A 461 -1.34 25.07 4.11
N GLY A 462 -1.97 26.23 3.88
CA GLY A 462 -1.89 26.96 2.61
C GLY A 462 -2.54 26.26 1.43
N GLN A 463 -3.27 25.17 1.66
CA GLN A 463 -4.02 24.49 0.60
C GLN A 463 -5.28 25.29 0.25
N LEU A 464 -5.68 25.22 -1.02
CA LEU A 464 -6.93 25.80 -1.49
C LEU A 464 -8.05 24.80 -1.19
N LEU A 465 -8.98 25.16 -0.31
CA LEU A 465 -10.02 24.26 0.20
C LEU A 465 -11.42 24.69 -0.24
N GLU A 466 -12.39 23.82 0.03
CA GLU A 466 -13.80 24.19 0.04
C GLU A 466 -14.17 24.69 1.45
N PRO A 467 -14.59 25.96 1.60
CA PRO A 467 -14.98 26.51 2.89
C PRO A 467 -16.06 25.65 3.58
N GLY A 468 -15.86 25.37 4.87
CA GLY A 468 -16.77 24.54 5.66
C GLY A 468 -16.62 23.02 5.45
N LYS A 469 -15.75 22.56 4.54
CA LYS A 469 -15.49 21.12 4.32
C LYS A 469 -14.00 20.73 4.35
N PRO A 470 -13.18 21.21 5.30
CA PRO A 470 -11.74 20.95 5.29
C PRO A 470 -11.39 19.45 5.40
N SER A 471 -12.20 18.64 6.09
CA SER A 471 -11.94 17.20 6.22
C SER A 471 -12.16 16.42 4.91
N PHE A 472 -12.88 17.01 3.94
CA PHE A 472 -13.06 16.44 2.61
C PHE A 472 -11.75 16.38 1.82
N PHE A 473 -10.76 17.21 2.18
CA PHE A 473 -9.42 17.14 1.62
C PHE A 473 -8.78 15.76 1.80
N PHE A 474 -9.09 15.05 2.90
CA PHE A 474 -8.64 13.68 3.15
C PHE A 474 -9.60 12.68 2.49
N ARG A 475 -9.22 12.24 1.29
CA ARG A 475 -10.05 11.43 0.39
C ARG A 475 -10.08 9.97 0.80
N LEU A 476 -11.29 9.45 0.99
CA LEU A 476 -11.50 8.02 1.19
C LEU A 476 -11.02 7.22 -0.01
N ASP A 477 -10.31 6.13 0.25
CA ASP A 477 -9.97 5.15 -0.77
C ASP A 477 -11.08 4.10 -0.88
N LEU A 478 -11.84 4.16 -1.98
CA LEU A 478 -12.91 3.22 -2.26
C LEU A 478 -12.43 1.75 -2.32
N TRP A 479 -11.19 1.49 -2.72
CA TRP A 479 -10.67 0.13 -2.84
C TRP A 479 -10.51 -0.49 -1.46
N HIS A 480 -9.98 0.27 -0.50
CA HIS A 480 -9.83 -0.20 0.87
C HIS A 480 -11.14 -0.13 1.65
N CYS A 481 -11.88 0.99 1.58
CA CYS A 481 -13.09 1.22 2.35
C CYS A 481 -14.26 0.34 1.89
N PHE A 482 -14.45 0.21 0.58
CA PHE A 482 -15.57 -0.56 0.02
C PHE A 482 -15.14 -1.96 -0.39
N HIS A 483 -14.28 -2.13 -1.39
CA HIS A 483 -13.97 -3.47 -1.92
C HIS A 483 -13.34 -4.39 -0.88
N CYS A 484 -12.35 -3.93 -0.12
CA CYS A 484 -11.73 -4.71 0.96
C CYS A 484 -12.44 -4.57 2.32
N GLY A 485 -13.45 -3.71 2.41
CA GLY A 485 -14.22 -3.43 3.61
C GLY A 485 -15.68 -3.86 3.46
N VAL A 486 -16.59 -2.89 3.30
CA VAL A 486 -18.05 -3.08 3.31
C VAL A 486 -18.53 -4.18 2.36
N ALA A 487 -17.97 -4.26 1.15
CA ALA A 487 -18.37 -5.24 0.16
C ALA A 487 -18.20 -6.69 0.63
N ARG A 488 -17.26 -6.96 1.56
CA ARG A 488 -17.06 -8.31 2.13
C ARG A 488 -18.22 -8.75 3.01
N VAL A 489 -18.74 -7.83 3.81
CA VAL A 489 -19.89 -8.08 4.69
C VAL A 489 -21.14 -8.23 3.84
N TRP A 490 -21.33 -7.31 2.90
CA TRP A 490 -22.51 -7.30 2.04
C TRP A 490 -22.59 -8.53 1.13
N LEU A 491 -21.52 -8.86 0.39
CA LEU A 491 -21.50 -10.02 -0.50
C LEU A 491 -21.70 -11.33 0.27
N ALA A 492 -21.02 -11.50 1.40
CA ALA A 492 -21.18 -12.71 2.20
C ALA A 492 -22.61 -12.86 2.70
N SER A 493 -23.19 -11.77 3.24
CA SER A 493 -24.59 -11.76 3.69
C SER A 493 -25.56 -12.04 2.54
N ALA A 494 -25.37 -11.42 1.38
CA ALA A 494 -26.21 -11.64 0.21
C ALA A 494 -26.20 -13.10 -0.26
N PHE A 495 -25.02 -13.73 -0.36
CA PHE A 495 -24.94 -15.14 -0.75
C PHE A 495 -25.57 -16.08 0.28
N ILE A 496 -25.44 -15.80 1.58
CA ILE A 496 -26.12 -16.57 2.63
C ILE A 496 -27.64 -16.41 2.53
N VAL A 497 -28.15 -15.20 2.31
CA VAL A 497 -29.59 -14.96 2.11
C VAL A 497 -30.10 -15.73 0.89
N LEU A 498 -29.38 -15.71 -0.23
CA LEU A 498 -29.74 -16.48 -1.43
C LEU A 498 -29.74 -18.00 -1.19
N CYS A 499 -28.80 -18.49 -0.38
CA CYS A 499 -28.79 -19.88 0.05
C CYS A 499 -30.01 -20.19 0.94
N ASN A 500 -30.31 -19.35 1.93
CA ASN A 500 -31.36 -19.60 2.92
C ASN A 500 -32.77 -19.50 2.35
N LEU A 501 -33.00 -18.57 1.42
CA LEU A 501 -34.28 -18.40 0.71
C LEU A 501 -34.45 -19.38 -0.47
N GLY A 502 -33.52 -20.31 -0.66
CA GLY A 502 -33.65 -21.38 -1.65
C GLY A 502 -33.50 -20.94 -3.11
N VAL A 503 -33.00 -19.73 -3.35
CA VAL A 503 -32.67 -19.25 -4.72
C VAL A 503 -31.54 -20.08 -5.32
N ILE A 504 -30.60 -20.51 -4.48
CA ILE A 504 -29.52 -21.42 -4.86
C ILE A 504 -29.95 -22.86 -4.57
N VAL A 505 -29.96 -23.70 -5.61
CA VAL A 505 -30.42 -25.09 -5.53
C VAL A 505 -29.44 -25.95 -4.72
N GLY A 506 -29.98 -26.71 -3.76
CA GLY A 506 -29.22 -27.69 -2.98
C GLY A 506 -29.93 -28.13 -1.71
N GLY A 507 -29.85 -29.44 -1.40
CA GLY A 507 -30.48 -30.06 -0.22
C GLY A 507 -29.74 -29.81 1.11
N SER A 508 -28.53 -29.28 1.06
CA SER A 508 -27.73 -28.86 2.22
C SER A 508 -27.00 -27.55 1.93
N VAL A 509 -26.55 -26.83 2.96
CA VAL A 509 -25.76 -25.60 2.80
C VAL A 509 -24.54 -25.82 1.90
N ASP A 510 -23.81 -26.92 2.11
CA ASP A 510 -22.62 -27.24 1.32
C ASP A 510 -22.97 -27.64 -0.13
N ALA A 511 -24.13 -28.24 -0.36
CA ALA A 511 -24.64 -28.46 -1.72
C ALA A 511 -24.97 -27.14 -2.41
N ARG A 512 -25.59 -26.17 -1.70
CA ARG A 512 -25.88 -24.84 -2.24
C ARG A 512 -24.60 -24.07 -2.57
N PHE A 513 -23.59 -24.14 -1.70
CA PHE A 513 -22.29 -23.52 -1.97
C PHE A 513 -21.57 -24.12 -3.18
N ARG A 514 -21.70 -25.44 -3.42
CA ARG A 514 -21.17 -26.06 -4.65
C ARG A 514 -21.87 -25.51 -5.89
N SER A 515 -23.20 -25.45 -5.89
CA SER A 515 -23.99 -24.86 -6.98
C SER A 515 -23.62 -23.39 -7.25
N LEU A 516 -23.47 -22.59 -6.19
CA LEU A 516 -23.04 -21.19 -6.29
C LEU A 516 -21.63 -21.07 -6.88
N THR A 517 -20.72 -21.94 -6.45
CA THR A 517 -19.33 -21.99 -6.94
C THR A 517 -19.28 -22.31 -8.43
N GLU A 518 -20.07 -23.29 -8.89
CA GLU A 518 -20.15 -23.66 -10.30
C GLU A 518 -20.66 -22.50 -11.16
N SER A 519 -21.75 -21.85 -10.73
CA SER A 519 -22.31 -20.67 -11.39
C SER A 519 -21.30 -19.52 -11.48
N TYR A 520 -20.59 -19.24 -10.38
CA TYR A 520 -19.56 -18.19 -10.37
C TYR A 520 -18.36 -18.52 -11.27
N ARG A 521 -17.95 -19.79 -11.29
CA ARG A 521 -16.87 -20.27 -12.17
C ARG A 521 -17.24 -20.08 -13.65
N GLU A 522 -18.46 -20.45 -14.03
CA GLU A 522 -18.99 -20.25 -15.38
C GLU A 522 -19.03 -18.77 -15.76
N PHE A 523 -19.52 -17.92 -14.85
CA PHE A 523 -19.52 -16.47 -15.03
C PHE A 523 -18.11 -15.91 -15.27
N CYS A 524 -17.15 -16.31 -14.44
CA CYS A 524 -15.76 -15.85 -14.56
C CYS A 524 -15.11 -16.34 -15.87
N ALA A 525 -15.37 -17.58 -16.28
CA ALA A 525 -14.87 -18.12 -17.53
C ALA A 525 -15.42 -17.35 -18.75
N ARG A 526 -16.73 -17.05 -18.75
CA ARG A 526 -17.41 -16.30 -19.81
C ARG A 526 -16.84 -14.88 -19.96
N HIS A 527 -16.55 -14.20 -18.86
CA HIS A 527 -16.05 -12.82 -18.84
C HIS A 527 -14.51 -12.72 -18.79
N ARG A 528 -13.81 -13.86 -18.79
CA ARG A 528 -12.34 -13.96 -18.67
C ARG A 528 -11.79 -13.28 -17.42
N PHE A 529 -12.53 -13.38 -16.31
CA PHE A 529 -12.08 -12.89 -15.02
C PHE A 529 -11.22 -13.93 -14.29
N ALA A 530 -10.19 -13.44 -13.61
CA ALA A 530 -9.41 -14.27 -12.70
C ALA A 530 -10.23 -14.56 -11.43
N MET A 531 -10.43 -15.84 -11.16
CA MET A 531 -11.16 -16.29 -9.98
C MET A 531 -10.25 -16.20 -8.74
N HIS A 532 -10.39 -15.15 -7.95
CA HIS A 532 -9.57 -14.95 -6.74
C HIS A 532 -10.03 -15.80 -5.54
N ILE A 533 -11.29 -16.26 -5.57
CA ILE A 533 -11.86 -17.22 -4.62
C ILE A 533 -12.31 -18.42 -5.45
N GLN A 534 -11.69 -19.58 -5.22
CA GLN A 534 -11.87 -20.77 -6.07
C GLN A 534 -13.17 -21.54 -5.82
N GLU A 535 -13.72 -21.36 -4.62
CA GLU A 535 -14.93 -22.00 -4.12
C GLU A 535 -15.57 -21.14 -3.05
N PHE A 536 -16.89 -21.22 -2.86
CA PHE A 536 -17.59 -20.67 -1.72
C PHE A 536 -17.69 -21.72 -0.61
N THR A 537 -17.35 -21.34 0.62
CA THR A 537 -17.36 -22.22 1.78
C THR A 537 -17.81 -21.44 3.01
N ARG A 538 -18.18 -22.17 4.06
CA ARG A 538 -18.48 -21.57 5.38
C ARG A 538 -17.34 -20.67 5.86
N ASP A 539 -16.10 -21.14 5.74
CA ASP A 539 -14.93 -20.38 6.18
C ASP A 539 -14.78 -19.08 5.40
N ASN A 540 -14.85 -19.12 4.07
CA ASN A 540 -14.59 -17.93 3.27
C ASN A 540 -15.74 -16.91 3.26
N LEU A 541 -16.97 -17.32 3.59
CA LEU A 541 -18.10 -16.42 3.83
C LEU A 541 -18.21 -15.98 5.29
N GLY A 542 -17.40 -16.54 6.20
CA GLY A 542 -17.49 -16.28 7.63
C GLY A 542 -18.82 -16.73 8.24
N PHE A 543 -19.36 -17.85 7.77
CA PHE A 543 -20.64 -18.41 8.18
C PHE A 543 -20.44 -19.75 8.89
N ASP A 544 -20.16 -19.70 10.19
CA ASP A 544 -19.95 -20.90 11.00
C ASP A 544 -21.28 -21.56 11.39
N SER A 545 -22.32 -20.75 11.64
CA SER A 545 -23.67 -21.16 12.03
C SER A 545 -24.72 -20.10 11.65
N GLU A 546 -26.01 -20.43 11.76
CA GLU A 546 -27.12 -19.47 11.56
C GLU A 546 -27.09 -18.28 12.53
N ALA A 547 -26.39 -18.40 13.67
CA ALA A 547 -26.20 -17.30 14.62
C ALA A 547 -24.99 -16.40 14.26
N SER A 548 -24.20 -16.78 13.26
CA SER A 548 -23.02 -16.05 12.85
C SER A 548 -23.38 -14.89 11.91
N TRP A 549 -22.77 -13.73 12.13
CA TRP A 549 -22.85 -12.61 11.20
C TRP A 549 -21.87 -12.83 10.03
N PRO A 550 -22.33 -13.02 8.77
CA PRO A 550 -21.44 -13.35 7.66
C PRO A 550 -20.46 -12.21 7.34
N VAL A 551 -19.17 -12.55 7.30
CA VAL A 551 -18.11 -11.62 6.89
C VAL A 551 -17.12 -12.37 6.01
N GLY A 552 -17.08 -11.99 4.72
CA GLY A 552 -16.19 -12.61 3.75
C GLY A 552 -14.72 -12.56 4.17
N LYS A 553 -13.95 -13.65 4.00
CA LYS A 553 -12.54 -13.80 4.41
C LYS A 553 -11.51 -13.71 3.26
N TRP A 554 -11.78 -12.92 2.22
CA TRP A 554 -10.83 -12.69 1.13
C TRP A 554 -10.03 -11.39 1.27
N ASN A 555 -8.83 -11.36 0.68
CA ASN A 555 -7.84 -10.29 0.87
C ASN A 555 -7.60 -9.42 -0.37
N LYS A 556 -8.23 -9.71 -1.52
CA LYS A 556 -8.06 -8.94 -2.75
C LYS A 556 -9.34 -8.20 -3.09
N GLY A 557 -9.24 -6.88 -3.28
CA GLY A 557 -10.39 -6.04 -3.67
C GLY A 557 -11.06 -6.49 -4.97
N ALA A 558 -10.28 -6.95 -5.95
CA ALA A 558 -10.80 -7.50 -7.20
C ALA A 558 -11.72 -8.71 -7.01
N ALA A 559 -11.57 -9.48 -5.92
CA ALA A 559 -12.48 -10.56 -5.61
C ALA A 559 -13.90 -10.02 -5.34
N SER A 560 -14.00 -8.96 -4.54
CA SER A 560 -15.28 -8.27 -4.30
C SER A 560 -15.86 -7.74 -5.60
N THR A 561 -15.05 -7.07 -6.43
CA THR A 561 -15.52 -6.54 -7.73
C THR A 561 -16.14 -7.63 -8.61
N HIS A 562 -15.44 -8.75 -8.81
CA HIS A 562 -15.95 -9.85 -9.64
C HIS A 562 -17.20 -10.51 -9.04
N MET A 563 -17.23 -10.69 -7.71
CA MET A 563 -18.40 -11.26 -7.04
C MET A 563 -19.62 -10.33 -7.07
N MET A 564 -19.42 -9.01 -7.04
CA MET A 564 -20.51 -8.05 -7.23
C MET A 564 -21.08 -8.13 -8.66
N LEU A 565 -20.23 -8.16 -9.68
CA LEU A 565 -20.66 -8.32 -11.07
C LEU A 565 -21.36 -9.66 -11.30
N PHE A 566 -20.86 -10.72 -10.66
CA PHE A 566 -21.52 -12.03 -10.67
C PHE A 566 -22.88 -11.97 -10.01
N LEU A 567 -22.97 -11.39 -8.81
CA LEU A 567 -24.23 -11.26 -8.07
C LEU A 567 -25.23 -10.45 -8.89
N GLU A 568 -24.82 -9.35 -9.53
CA GLU A 568 -25.69 -8.59 -10.44
C GLU A 568 -26.24 -9.47 -11.55
N ASN A 569 -25.38 -10.16 -12.31
CA ASN A 569 -25.82 -11.06 -13.39
C ASN A 569 -26.73 -12.18 -12.87
N PHE A 570 -26.41 -12.76 -11.71
CA PHE A 570 -27.19 -13.82 -11.09
C PHE A 570 -28.59 -13.34 -10.67
N MET A 571 -28.69 -12.14 -10.10
CA MET A 571 -29.96 -11.57 -9.64
C MET A 571 -30.87 -11.17 -10.79
N GLU A 572 -30.31 -10.62 -11.88
CA GLU A 572 -31.07 -10.36 -13.12
C GLU A 572 -31.68 -11.65 -13.68
N ASP A 573 -30.91 -12.74 -13.67
CA ASP A 573 -31.34 -14.03 -14.22
C ASP A 573 -32.33 -14.78 -13.32
N ARG A 574 -32.31 -14.56 -12.00
CA ARG A 574 -33.04 -15.42 -11.04
C ARG A 574 -34.06 -14.70 -10.15
N VAL A 575 -33.96 -13.39 -9.95
CA VAL A 575 -34.74 -12.67 -8.94
C VAL A 575 -35.57 -11.53 -9.54
N VAL A 576 -34.97 -10.68 -10.38
CA VAL A 576 -35.66 -9.51 -10.95
C VAL A 576 -36.92 -9.94 -11.69
N GLY A 577 -38.07 -9.38 -11.30
CA GLY A 577 -39.38 -9.68 -11.87
C GLY A 577 -39.93 -11.08 -11.55
N ARG A 578 -39.31 -11.80 -10.60
CA ARG A 578 -39.66 -13.19 -10.25
C ARG A 578 -39.99 -13.41 -8.78
N THR A 579 -39.87 -12.39 -7.93
CA THR A 579 -40.20 -12.45 -6.49
C THR A 579 -40.65 -11.10 -5.96
N ASP A 580 -41.47 -11.14 -4.91
CA ASP A 580 -41.85 -9.98 -4.08
C ASP A 580 -41.15 -10.00 -2.70
N ASP A 581 -40.20 -10.92 -2.49
CA ASP A 581 -39.46 -11.02 -1.24
C ASP A 581 -38.61 -9.77 -1.00
N VAL A 582 -38.90 -9.07 0.09
CA VAL A 582 -38.30 -7.78 0.42
C VAL A 582 -36.78 -7.87 0.61
N LEU A 583 -36.26 -8.98 1.15
CA LEU A 583 -34.81 -9.15 1.35
C LEU A 583 -34.09 -9.39 0.02
N LEU A 584 -34.68 -10.21 -0.87
CA LEU A 584 -34.14 -10.41 -2.21
C LEU A 584 -34.17 -9.13 -3.04
N LEU A 585 -35.26 -8.37 -2.95
CA LEU A 585 -35.38 -7.07 -3.61
C LEU A 585 -34.43 -6.03 -3.01
N ALA A 586 -34.13 -6.07 -1.71
CA ALA A 586 -33.12 -5.20 -1.11
C ALA A 586 -31.71 -5.47 -1.67
N ILE A 587 -31.36 -6.73 -1.93
CA ILE A 587 -30.09 -7.10 -2.61
C ILE A 587 -30.07 -6.52 -4.03
N VAL A 588 -31.18 -6.60 -4.77
CA VAL A 588 -31.31 -5.99 -6.11
C VAL A 588 -31.15 -4.47 -6.04
N SER A 589 -31.82 -3.78 -5.11
CA SER A 589 -31.83 -2.32 -5.01
C SER A 589 -30.47 -1.73 -4.61
N CYS A 590 -29.66 -2.46 -3.83
CA CYS A 590 -28.30 -2.03 -3.48
C CYS A 590 -27.39 -1.82 -4.71
N ARG A 591 -27.76 -2.40 -5.87
CA ARG A 591 -27.21 -2.10 -7.20
C ARG A 591 -27.17 -0.60 -7.50
N CYS A 592 -28.29 0.09 -7.30
CA CYS A 592 -28.46 1.49 -7.70
C CYS A 592 -27.62 2.41 -6.81
N CYS A 593 -27.62 2.17 -5.49
CA CYS A 593 -26.87 2.98 -4.53
C CYS A 593 -25.35 2.86 -4.71
N VAL A 594 -24.85 1.68 -5.09
CA VAL A 594 -23.42 1.50 -5.38
C VAL A 594 -23.04 2.26 -6.65
N GLN A 595 -23.79 2.17 -7.74
CA GLN A 595 -23.49 2.94 -8.96
C GLN A 595 -23.50 4.47 -8.74
N GLU A 596 -24.44 5.00 -7.95
CA GLU A 596 -24.50 6.42 -7.62
C GLU A 596 -23.34 6.89 -6.74
N CYS A 597 -22.96 6.12 -5.71
CA CYS A 597 -21.77 6.38 -4.89
C CYS A 597 -20.47 6.38 -5.73
N PHE A 598 -20.40 5.57 -6.79
CA PHE A 598 -19.26 5.51 -7.70
C PHE A 598 -19.17 6.75 -8.61
N MET A 599 -20.29 7.33 -9.03
CA MET A 599 -20.29 8.54 -9.87
C MET A 599 -19.92 9.81 -9.10
N VAL A 600 -20.28 9.92 -7.82
CA VAL A 600 -20.03 11.12 -6.99
C VAL A 600 -18.59 11.19 -6.45
N HIS A 601 -17.84 10.08 -6.43
CA HIS A 601 -16.50 10.02 -5.83
C HIS A 601 -15.35 9.80 -6.82
N VAL A 602 -15.64 9.47 -8.08
CA VAL A 602 -14.63 9.21 -9.12
C VAL A 602 -14.54 10.34 -10.16
N CYS A 603 -15.51 11.25 -10.22
CA CYS A 603 -15.50 12.44 -11.09
C CYS A 603 -14.85 13.66 -10.43
#